data_AF-A0A8B8NGI7-F1
#
_entry.id   AF-A0A8B8NGI7-F1
#
_cell.length_a   1.000
_cell.length_b   1.000
_cell.length_c   1.000
_cell.angle_alpha   90.00
_cell.angle_beta   90.00
_cell.angle_gamma   90.00
#
_symmetry.space_group_name_H-M   'P 1'
#
loop_
_entity.id
_entity.type
_entity.pdbx_description
1 polymer ?
#
loop_
_entity_poly.entity_id
_entity_poly.type
_entity_poly.pdbx_seq_one_letter_code
_entity_poly.pdbx_strand_id
1 'polypeptide(L)'
;MTSIPSPLSYLVSISVPPIFFPVRPTPTTASGLRLIPRKGHRHSVSAAAAARDDGIPANDVKTLARFKSRHNYIRVLEVSRRCDHPFAGSRLLLLDSPGNIHSISFLLKPLTSTYLDVFATLPPIIPPGPIGVLGFGAGSAARLLLELYPRAVVQGWELDLAVIDVAREYFGLSRLESDHQGRIFVHIGDALKASARDGFAGVLVDLFSKGRLVPELQDPRTWERLRKGLRRGGRLMVNVGGSCVEAEDKNRDGRAIMEETLEAMREVFGEELQVLRLGNREDDSSLALTGRMPDLDAWKAGLPKSLRCYADMWRPIGG
;
A
#
# COMPACT_ATOMS: atom_id res chain seq x y z
N MET A 1 57.38 -24.66 24.02
CA MET A 1 56.53 -24.26 22.89
C MET A 1 55.47 -23.32 23.43
N THR A 2 55.71 -22.03 23.26
CA THR A 2 54.98 -20.90 23.84
C THR A 2 53.78 -20.54 22.97
N SER A 3 52.58 -20.56 23.55
CA SER A 3 51.32 -20.19 22.87
C SER A 3 51.19 -18.67 22.73
N ILE A 4 51.03 -18.21 21.50
CA ILE A 4 50.79 -16.80 21.15
C ILE A 4 49.32 -16.44 21.48
N PRO A 5 49.02 -15.36 22.22
CA PRO A 5 47.65 -14.89 22.42
C PRO A 5 47.13 -14.10 21.20
N SER A 6 45.85 -14.28 20.88
CA SER A 6 45.19 -13.63 19.72
C SER A 6 45.01 -12.10 19.93
N PRO A 7 45.12 -11.26 18.87
CA PRO A 7 45.18 -9.81 18.98
C PRO A 7 43.81 -9.12 18.99
N LEU A 8 42.88 -9.58 19.84
CA LEU A 8 41.52 -9.01 19.93
C LEU A 8 41.15 -8.43 21.31
N SER A 9 42.09 -8.30 22.23
CA SER A 9 41.86 -7.84 23.60
C SER A 9 41.95 -6.33 23.83
N TYR A 10 42.05 -5.49 22.78
CA TYR A 10 42.22 -4.03 22.92
C TYR A 10 41.25 -3.16 22.11
N LEU A 11 40.03 -3.61 21.83
CA LEU A 11 38.99 -2.73 21.27
C LEU A 11 38.06 -2.23 22.37
N VAL A 12 38.34 -1.01 22.84
CA VAL A 12 37.43 -0.22 23.69
C VAL A 12 36.22 0.20 22.85
N SER A 13 35.03 -0.21 23.27
CA SER A 13 33.76 0.21 22.67
C SER A 13 33.53 1.71 22.85
N ILE A 14 33.73 2.49 21.79
CA ILE A 14 33.27 3.88 21.74
C ILE A 14 31.77 3.86 21.41
N SER A 15 30.94 4.09 22.43
CA SER A 15 29.50 4.29 22.27
C SER A 15 29.25 5.68 21.71
N VAL A 16 28.99 5.77 20.40
CA VAL A 16 28.49 7.00 19.77
C VAL A 16 26.96 6.98 19.88
N PRO A 17 26.33 7.92 20.60
CA PRO A 17 24.87 7.96 20.65
C PRO A 17 24.33 8.33 19.26
N PRO A 18 23.29 7.65 18.75
CA PRO A 18 22.67 8.03 17.50
C PRO A 18 22.02 9.41 17.67
N ILE A 19 22.51 10.39 16.92
CA ILE A 19 21.87 11.70 16.76
C ILE A 19 20.58 11.46 15.96
N PHE A 20 19.46 11.38 16.66
CA PHE A 20 18.13 11.25 16.07
C PHE A 20 17.56 12.63 15.75
N PHE A 21 17.49 12.96 14.47
CA PHE A 21 16.55 13.98 14.00
C PHE A 21 15.17 13.34 13.86
N PRO A 22 14.11 13.88 14.49
CA PRO A 22 12.75 13.39 14.31
C PRO A 22 12.27 13.83 12.93
N VAL A 23 12.60 13.06 11.90
CA VAL A 23 11.95 13.21 10.58
C VAL A 23 10.57 12.59 10.71
N ARG A 24 9.53 13.41 10.85
CA ARG A 24 8.16 12.97 10.58
C ARG A 24 8.15 12.46 9.13
N PRO A 25 7.79 11.19 8.87
CA PRO A 25 7.66 10.75 7.49
C PRO A 25 6.49 11.53 6.88
N THR A 26 6.80 12.39 5.91
CA THR A 26 5.81 12.89 4.95
C THR A 26 5.46 11.71 4.04
N PRO A 27 4.19 11.23 4.05
CA PRO A 27 3.77 10.17 3.13
C PRO A 27 4.11 10.59 1.69
N THR A 28 4.72 9.71 0.91
CA THR A 28 4.93 9.97 -0.53
C THR A 28 3.83 9.29 -1.33
N THR A 29 3.33 10.01 -2.32
CA THR A 29 2.22 9.63 -3.17
C THR A 29 2.63 8.55 -4.18
N ALA A 30 1.77 7.55 -4.38
CA ALA A 30 1.92 6.52 -5.41
C ALA A 30 1.13 6.86 -6.69
N SER A 31 0.59 8.06 -6.81
CA SER A 31 -0.30 8.42 -7.92
C SER A 31 0.49 8.91 -9.14
N GLY A 32 0.12 8.42 -10.34
CA GLY A 32 0.59 8.89 -11.65
C GLY A 32 2.10 9.08 -11.79
N LEU A 33 2.86 8.00 -12.03
CA LEU A 33 4.30 8.15 -12.28
C LEU A 33 4.57 8.93 -13.57
N ARG A 34 4.96 10.18 -13.45
CA ARG A 34 5.43 10.99 -14.58
C ARG A 34 6.94 10.87 -14.72
N LEU A 35 7.41 10.37 -15.86
CA LEU A 35 8.83 10.38 -16.19
C LEU A 35 9.21 11.75 -16.76
N ILE A 36 10.22 12.40 -16.16
CA ILE A 36 10.66 13.73 -16.60
C ILE A 36 12.01 13.68 -17.33
N PRO A 37 12.19 14.48 -18.40
CA PRO A 37 13.50 14.68 -19.03
C PRO A 37 14.45 15.39 -18.08
N ARG A 38 15.73 15.00 -18.06
CA ARG A 38 16.74 15.64 -17.20
C ARG A 38 17.04 17.07 -17.69
N LYS A 39 16.80 18.09 -16.87
CA LYS A 39 17.26 19.46 -17.15
C LYS A 39 18.79 19.50 -17.13
N GLY A 40 19.41 19.86 -18.25
CA GLY A 40 20.85 20.11 -18.33
C GLY A 40 21.23 21.25 -17.39
N HIS A 41 22.33 21.10 -16.65
CA HIS A 41 22.86 22.17 -15.81
C HIS A 41 23.27 23.37 -16.68
N ARG A 42 22.45 24.41 -16.70
CA ARG A 42 22.89 25.79 -16.97
C ARG A 42 22.20 26.71 -15.96
N HIS A 43 23.00 27.43 -15.19
CA HIS A 43 22.57 28.44 -14.24
C HIS A 43 21.91 29.62 -14.97
N SER A 44 20.69 29.98 -14.57
CA SER A 44 20.28 31.38 -14.38
C SER A 44 18.94 31.41 -13.64
N VAL A 45 18.89 32.21 -12.58
CA VAL A 45 17.77 32.35 -11.63
C VAL A 45 16.59 33.07 -12.28
N SER A 46 15.38 32.55 -12.06
CA SER A 46 14.13 33.32 -12.06
C SER A 46 13.21 32.70 -11.02
N ALA A 47 12.97 33.43 -9.94
CA ALA A 47 12.06 33.06 -8.86
C ALA A 47 10.63 33.46 -9.26
N ALA A 48 9.88 32.50 -9.79
CA ALA A 48 8.43 32.57 -9.89
C ALA A 48 7.89 31.13 -9.76
N ALA A 49 7.10 30.92 -8.70
CA ALA A 49 6.29 29.73 -8.36
C ALA A 49 6.49 28.51 -9.28
N ALA A 50 7.58 27.76 -9.05
CA ALA A 50 7.73 26.44 -9.64
C ALA A 50 6.88 25.47 -8.81
N ALA A 51 5.72 25.08 -9.35
CA ALA A 51 5.08 23.83 -8.96
C ALA A 51 6.17 22.75 -8.95
N ARG A 52 6.33 22.06 -7.82
CA ARG A 52 7.32 20.99 -7.70
C ARG A 52 6.92 19.89 -8.70
N ASP A 53 7.74 19.72 -9.73
CA ASP A 53 7.58 18.65 -10.71
C ASP A 53 8.12 17.37 -10.07
N ASP A 54 7.24 16.63 -9.37
CA ASP A 54 7.55 15.44 -8.56
C ASP A 54 7.78 14.17 -9.41
N GLY A 55 8.13 14.31 -10.69
CA GLY A 55 8.40 13.18 -11.59
C GLY A 55 9.76 12.52 -11.35
N ILE A 56 9.87 11.21 -11.63
CA ILE A 56 11.16 10.51 -11.57
C ILE A 56 11.92 10.73 -12.89
N PRO A 57 13.20 11.14 -12.86
CA PRO A 57 13.99 11.28 -14.08
C PRO A 57 14.05 9.97 -14.87
N ALA A 58 13.77 10.03 -16.18
CA ALA A 58 13.69 8.83 -17.02
C ALA A 58 14.98 7.98 -17.01
N ASN A 59 16.15 8.62 -16.87
CA ASN A 59 17.45 7.93 -16.80
C ASN A 59 17.67 7.17 -15.48
N ASP A 60 16.89 7.49 -14.45
CA ASP A 60 16.92 6.83 -13.14
C ASP A 60 15.89 5.70 -13.05
N VAL A 61 15.19 5.38 -14.14
CA VAL A 61 14.18 4.34 -14.20
C VAL A 61 14.52 3.32 -15.29
N LYS A 62 14.52 2.04 -14.91
CA LYS A 62 14.66 0.91 -15.84
C LYS A 62 13.31 0.20 -15.99
N THR A 63 12.83 0.04 -17.22
CA THR A 63 11.69 -0.84 -17.49
C THR A 63 12.17 -2.29 -17.49
N LEU A 64 11.64 -3.11 -16.58
CA LEU A 64 11.94 -4.55 -16.50
C LEU A 64 10.98 -5.38 -17.36
N ALA A 65 9.70 -5.01 -17.38
CA ALA A 65 8.68 -5.64 -18.20
C ALA A 65 7.65 -4.62 -18.68
N ARG A 66 7.12 -4.82 -19.89
CA ARG A 66 6.03 -4.02 -20.46
C ARG A 66 5.24 -4.85 -21.47
N PHE A 67 3.98 -5.14 -21.17
CA PHE A 67 3.11 -5.90 -22.06
C PHE A 67 1.64 -5.68 -21.72
N LYS A 68 0.73 -6.20 -22.54
CA LYS A 68 -0.71 -6.14 -22.33
C LYS A 68 -1.23 -7.54 -22.01
N SER A 69 -1.96 -7.69 -20.91
CA SER A 69 -2.70 -8.90 -20.58
C SER A 69 -4.16 -8.79 -21.05
N ARG A 70 -5.00 -9.76 -20.68
CA ARG A 70 -6.44 -9.69 -20.90
C ARG A 70 -7.10 -8.52 -20.14
N HIS A 71 -6.55 -8.14 -18.99
CA HIS A 71 -7.17 -7.19 -18.07
C HIS A 71 -6.43 -5.85 -17.96
N ASN A 72 -5.10 -5.84 -18.15
CA ASN A 72 -4.24 -4.70 -17.84
C ASN A 72 -3.21 -4.39 -18.92
N TYR A 73 -2.76 -3.13 -18.94
CA TYR A 73 -1.44 -2.79 -19.47
C TYR A 73 -0.44 -2.84 -18.32
N ILE A 74 0.44 -3.83 -18.33
CA ILE A 74 1.38 -4.10 -17.23
C ILE A 74 2.73 -3.47 -17.56
N ARG A 75 3.26 -2.69 -16.61
CA ARG A 75 4.63 -2.17 -16.62
C ARG A 75 5.30 -2.43 -15.27
N VAL A 76 6.53 -2.91 -15.33
CA VAL A 76 7.40 -3.07 -14.16
C VAL A 76 8.57 -2.13 -14.30
N LEU A 77 8.73 -1.25 -13.34
CA LEU A 77 9.81 -0.26 -13.30
C LEU A 77 10.70 -0.51 -12.10
N GLU A 78 12.01 -0.36 -12.28
CA GLU A 78 13.00 -0.34 -11.22
C GLU A 78 13.59 1.06 -11.12
N VAL A 79 13.47 1.66 -9.94
CA VAL A 79 13.98 3.01 -9.67
C VAL A 79 15.39 2.90 -9.10
N SER A 80 16.33 3.63 -9.70
CA SER A 80 17.72 3.72 -9.27
C SER A 80 17.83 4.10 -7.80
N ARG A 81 18.73 3.44 -7.06
CA ARG A 81 19.05 3.82 -5.67
C ARG A 81 19.77 5.16 -5.57
N ARG A 82 20.32 5.66 -6.68
CA ARG A 82 20.99 6.96 -6.77
C ARG A 82 20.02 8.10 -7.08
N CYS A 83 18.75 7.77 -7.35
CA CYS A 83 17.71 8.76 -7.61
C CYS A 83 17.45 9.57 -6.34
N ASP A 84 17.32 10.88 -6.47
CA ASP A 84 16.84 11.75 -5.40
C ASP A 84 15.31 11.78 -5.44
N HIS A 85 14.69 10.67 -5.04
CA HIS A 85 13.24 10.50 -5.03
C HIS A 85 12.84 9.52 -3.91
N PRO A 86 11.68 9.65 -3.26
CA PRO A 86 11.30 8.73 -2.18
C PRO A 86 11.15 7.26 -2.61
N PHE A 87 10.98 7.03 -3.92
CA PHE A 87 10.95 5.70 -4.52
C PHE A 87 12.32 5.15 -4.92
N ALA A 88 13.43 5.81 -4.56
CA ALA A 88 14.77 5.31 -4.85
C ALA A 88 14.98 3.86 -4.36
N GLY A 89 15.40 2.97 -5.25
CA GLY A 89 15.61 1.56 -4.96
C GLY A 89 14.34 0.71 -4.87
N SER A 90 13.19 1.23 -5.30
CA SER A 90 11.95 0.47 -5.36
C SER A 90 11.76 -0.23 -6.71
N ARG A 91 10.87 -1.23 -6.70
CA ARG A 91 10.17 -1.72 -7.89
C ARG A 91 8.73 -1.25 -7.83
N LEU A 92 8.24 -0.76 -8.97
CA LEU A 92 6.90 -0.23 -9.14
C LEU A 92 6.14 -1.10 -10.15
N LEU A 93 4.96 -1.55 -9.77
CA LEU A 93 3.99 -2.16 -10.67
C LEU A 93 3.02 -1.07 -11.11
N LEU A 94 3.00 -0.80 -12.41
CA LEU A 94 2.06 0.13 -13.02
C LEU A 94 1.06 -0.67 -13.82
N LEU A 95 -0.23 -0.46 -13.54
CA LEU A 95 -1.34 -1.06 -14.28
C LEU A 95 -2.19 0.02 -14.95
N ASP A 96 -3.14 -0.43 -15.80
CA ASP A 96 -3.99 0.40 -16.64
C ASP A 96 -3.22 1.24 -17.69
N SER A 97 -3.94 1.82 -18.65
CA SER A 97 -3.37 2.69 -19.69
C SER A 97 -2.64 3.93 -19.15
N PRO A 98 -3.13 4.66 -18.11
CA PRO A 98 -2.38 5.79 -17.53
C PRO A 98 -1.12 5.32 -16.79
N GLY A 99 -1.06 4.07 -16.32
CA GLY A 99 0.05 3.55 -15.53
C GLY A 99 0.06 4.04 -14.10
N ASN A 100 -1.07 3.90 -13.40
CA ASN A 100 -1.13 4.18 -11.97
C ASN A 100 -0.26 3.16 -11.22
N ILE A 101 0.40 3.57 -10.14
CA ILE A 101 1.17 2.61 -9.33
C ILE A 101 0.17 1.80 -8.50
N HIS A 102 0.09 0.52 -8.80
CA HIS A 102 -0.75 -0.44 -8.07
C HIS A 102 0.05 -1.20 -7.01
N SER A 103 1.38 -1.24 -7.12
CA SER A 103 2.23 -1.81 -6.06
C SER A 103 3.62 -1.21 -6.05
N ILE A 104 4.18 -1.12 -4.86
CA ILE A 104 5.56 -0.71 -4.61
C ILE A 104 6.22 -1.73 -3.68
N SER A 105 7.46 -2.11 -4.00
CA SER A 105 8.26 -2.99 -3.16
C SER A 105 9.68 -2.46 -3.07
N PHE A 106 10.25 -2.49 -1.88
CA PHE A 106 11.67 -2.18 -1.67
C PHE A 106 12.42 -3.48 -1.33
N LEU A 107 13.62 -3.63 -1.89
CA LEU A 107 14.43 -4.82 -1.63
C LEU A 107 14.93 -4.87 -0.17
N LEU A 108 15.24 -3.70 0.42
CA LEU A 108 15.97 -3.59 1.68
C LEU A 108 15.15 -3.00 2.84
N LYS A 109 13.87 -2.67 2.63
CA LYS A 109 12.98 -2.21 3.69
C LYS A 109 11.55 -2.75 3.49
N PRO A 110 10.83 -3.05 4.59
CA PRO A 110 9.44 -3.50 4.51
C PRO A 110 8.50 -2.38 4.09
N LEU A 111 8.61 -1.22 4.75
CA LEU A 111 7.67 -0.11 4.62
C LEU A 111 7.82 0.63 3.30
N THR A 112 6.67 1.03 2.76
CA THR A 112 6.54 1.66 1.45
C THR A 112 6.48 3.19 1.54
N SER A 113 6.10 3.72 2.71
CA SER A 113 5.77 5.13 2.93
C SER A 113 4.59 5.62 2.07
N THR A 114 3.69 4.71 1.72
CA THR A 114 2.44 4.94 0.96
C THR A 114 1.23 4.49 1.78
N TYR A 115 0.01 4.55 1.22
CA TYR A 115 -1.19 4.03 1.87
C TYR A 115 -1.11 2.54 2.24
N LEU A 116 -0.26 1.76 1.57
CA LEU A 116 -0.07 0.34 1.88
C LEU A 116 0.43 0.14 3.33
N ASP A 117 1.15 1.11 3.88
CA ASP A 117 1.59 1.06 5.28
C ASP A 117 0.41 1.24 6.25
N VAL A 118 -0.65 1.93 5.84
CA VAL A 118 -1.89 2.08 6.63
C VAL A 118 -2.63 0.75 6.73
N PHE A 119 -2.67 -0.04 5.65
CA PHE A 119 -3.24 -1.40 5.71
C PHE A 119 -2.58 -2.29 6.76
N ALA A 120 -1.27 -2.13 6.98
CA ALA A 120 -0.55 -2.84 8.04
C ALA A 120 -0.97 -2.43 9.46
N THR A 121 -1.84 -1.43 9.63
CA THR A 121 -2.38 -1.04 10.94
C THR A 121 -3.65 -1.80 11.35
N LEU A 122 -4.24 -2.58 10.45
CA LEU A 122 -5.46 -3.35 10.72
C LEU A 122 -5.29 -4.51 11.74
N PRO A 123 -4.19 -5.31 11.70
CA PRO A 123 -4.13 -6.55 12.49
C PRO A 123 -4.33 -6.40 14.02
N PRO A 124 -3.83 -5.36 14.70
CA PRO A 124 -4.05 -5.21 16.14
C PRO A 124 -5.51 -4.95 16.56
N ILE A 125 -6.40 -4.58 15.64
CA ILE A 125 -7.78 -4.17 15.94
C ILE A 125 -8.84 -5.13 15.39
N ILE A 126 -8.42 -6.32 14.96
CA ILE A 126 -9.27 -7.41 14.46
C ILE A 126 -9.09 -8.67 15.32
N PRO A 127 -10.09 -9.59 15.34
CA PRO A 127 -9.94 -10.87 16.01
C PRO A 127 -8.87 -11.75 15.33
N PRO A 128 -8.45 -12.87 15.96
CA PRO A 128 -7.62 -13.87 15.29
C PRO A 128 -8.36 -14.51 14.10
N GLY A 129 -7.64 -14.73 13.00
CA GLY A 129 -8.16 -15.41 11.81
C GLY A 129 -7.47 -14.94 10.52
N PRO A 130 -7.93 -15.43 9.36
CA PRO A 130 -7.35 -15.05 8.07
C PRO A 130 -7.70 -13.61 7.70
N ILE A 131 -6.75 -12.92 7.07
CA ILE A 131 -6.92 -11.59 6.50
C ILE A 131 -7.08 -11.74 4.98
N GLY A 132 -8.20 -11.27 4.45
CA GLY A 132 -8.44 -11.20 3.01
C GLY A 132 -7.75 -9.97 2.40
N VAL A 133 -7.14 -10.11 1.23
CA VAL A 133 -6.61 -9.00 0.43
C VAL A 133 -7.28 -9.04 -0.93
N LEU A 134 -8.23 -8.14 -1.15
CA LEU A 134 -9.03 -8.06 -2.37
C LEU A 134 -8.39 -7.01 -3.30
N GLY A 135 -7.82 -7.45 -4.41
CA GLY A 135 -6.87 -6.65 -5.18
C GLY A 135 -5.49 -6.89 -4.62
N PHE A 136 -4.82 -7.95 -5.11
CA PHE A 136 -3.55 -8.38 -4.56
C PHE A 136 -2.37 -7.60 -5.14
N GLY A 137 -2.48 -7.16 -6.40
CA GLY A 137 -1.39 -6.52 -7.12
C GLY A 137 -0.13 -7.36 -7.06
N ALA A 138 1.00 -6.73 -6.73
CA ALA A 138 2.27 -7.44 -6.56
C ALA A 138 2.49 -8.05 -5.16
N GLY A 139 1.48 -8.04 -4.29
CA GLY A 139 1.55 -8.61 -2.94
C GLY A 139 2.20 -7.69 -1.88
N SER A 140 2.33 -6.39 -2.14
CA SER A 140 2.97 -5.45 -1.20
C SER A 140 2.28 -5.40 0.17
N ALA A 141 0.94 -5.36 0.20
CA ALA A 141 0.19 -5.40 1.46
C ALA A 141 0.38 -6.75 2.19
N ALA A 142 0.33 -7.86 1.45
CA ALA A 142 0.54 -9.20 2.00
C ALA A 142 1.94 -9.35 2.64
N ARG A 143 2.97 -8.84 1.96
CA ARG A 143 4.34 -8.79 2.47
C ARG A 143 4.41 -8.05 3.80
N LEU A 144 3.84 -6.85 3.88
CA LEU A 144 3.81 -6.06 5.12
C LEU A 144 3.13 -6.82 6.26
N LEU A 145 1.97 -7.42 6.01
CA LEU A 145 1.24 -8.19 7.01
C LEU A 145 2.07 -9.37 7.54
N LEU A 146 2.71 -10.11 6.64
CA LEU A 146 3.46 -11.33 6.98
C LEU A 146 4.80 -11.04 7.67
N GLU A 147 5.47 -9.95 7.29
CA GLU A 147 6.74 -9.52 7.91
C GLU A 147 6.51 -8.89 9.29
N LEU A 148 5.42 -8.13 9.48
CA LEU A 148 5.14 -7.43 10.74
C LEU A 148 4.38 -8.29 11.77
N TYR A 149 3.60 -9.27 11.31
CA TYR A 149 2.74 -10.08 12.18
C TYR A 149 3.02 -11.58 11.96
N PRO A 150 3.86 -12.21 12.81
CA PRO A 150 4.27 -13.61 12.62
C PRO A 150 3.13 -14.63 12.58
N ARG A 151 1.98 -14.29 13.17
CA ARG A 151 0.78 -15.14 13.21
C ARG A 151 -0.25 -14.82 12.12
N ALA A 152 0.01 -13.83 11.27
CA ALA A 152 -0.92 -13.49 10.19
C ALA A 152 -1.03 -14.64 9.19
N VAL A 153 -2.26 -14.87 8.74
CA VAL A 153 -2.59 -15.73 7.60
C VAL A 153 -3.27 -14.85 6.58
N VAL A 154 -2.72 -14.76 5.38
CA VAL A 154 -3.18 -13.90 4.29
C VAL A 154 -3.77 -14.75 3.17
N GLN A 155 -4.95 -14.36 2.70
CA GLN A 155 -5.55 -14.91 1.49
C GLN A 155 -5.79 -13.76 0.51
N GLY A 156 -5.10 -13.80 -0.63
CA GLY A 156 -5.09 -12.74 -1.62
C GLY A 156 -5.84 -13.11 -2.89
N TRP A 157 -6.60 -12.18 -3.45
CA TRP A 157 -7.30 -12.33 -4.73
C TRP A 157 -6.80 -11.32 -5.75
N GLU A 158 -6.40 -11.83 -6.91
CA GLU A 158 -6.07 -11.05 -8.10
C GLU A 158 -6.87 -11.57 -9.29
N LEU A 159 -7.46 -10.67 -10.07
CA LEU A 159 -8.23 -11.06 -11.24
C LEU A 159 -7.31 -11.48 -12.39
N ASP A 160 -6.17 -10.80 -12.54
CA ASP A 160 -5.25 -10.97 -13.66
C ASP A 160 -4.06 -11.87 -13.30
N LEU A 161 -4.06 -13.11 -13.80
CA LEU A 161 -2.96 -14.05 -13.60
C LEU A 161 -1.59 -13.46 -14.00
N ALA A 162 -1.54 -12.64 -15.04
CA ALA A 162 -0.28 -12.03 -15.49
C ALA A 162 0.32 -11.07 -14.46
N VAL A 163 -0.51 -10.44 -13.62
CA VAL A 163 -0.05 -9.61 -12.50
C VAL A 163 0.65 -10.47 -11.44
N ILE A 164 0.10 -11.64 -11.12
CA ILE A 164 0.71 -12.58 -10.17
C ILE A 164 2.01 -13.16 -10.71
N ASP A 165 2.08 -13.50 -12.00
CA ASP A 165 3.32 -13.99 -12.63
C ASP A 165 4.43 -12.92 -12.54
N VAL A 166 4.09 -11.66 -12.83
CA VAL A 166 5.00 -10.52 -12.65
C VAL A 166 5.38 -10.31 -11.18
N ALA A 167 4.45 -10.48 -10.24
CA ALA A 167 4.72 -10.36 -8.81
C ALA A 167 5.75 -11.40 -8.34
N ARG A 168 5.62 -12.63 -8.83
CA ARG A 168 6.54 -13.74 -8.57
C ARG A 168 7.93 -13.47 -9.12
N GLU A 169 8.01 -13.03 -10.37
CA GLU A 169 9.27 -12.78 -11.06
C GLU A 169 10.01 -11.55 -10.53
N TYR A 170 9.29 -10.44 -10.32
CA TYR A 170 9.90 -9.12 -10.09
C TYR A 170 9.70 -8.56 -8.69
N PHE A 171 8.70 -9.00 -7.91
CA PHE A 171 8.39 -8.40 -6.61
C PHE A 171 8.72 -9.30 -5.42
N GLY A 172 9.26 -10.49 -5.67
CA GLY A 172 9.68 -11.44 -4.65
C GLY A 172 8.53 -12.25 -4.06
N LEU A 173 7.36 -12.29 -4.72
CA LEU A 173 6.21 -13.04 -4.25
C LEU A 173 6.52 -14.55 -4.12
N SER A 174 7.28 -15.14 -5.04
CA SER A 174 7.67 -16.56 -4.92
C SER A 174 8.47 -16.86 -3.66
N ARG A 175 9.37 -15.95 -3.29
CA ARG A 175 10.13 -16.08 -2.05
C ARG A 175 9.21 -15.90 -0.84
N LEU A 176 8.29 -14.92 -0.88
CA LEU A 176 7.31 -14.71 0.19
C LEU A 176 6.40 -15.95 0.38
N GLU A 177 5.94 -16.56 -0.70
CA GLU A 177 5.17 -17.81 -0.69
C GLU A 177 5.96 -18.96 -0.05
N SER A 178 7.25 -19.08 -0.36
CA SER A 178 8.16 -20.07 0.21
C SER A 178 8.44 -19.83 1.71
N ASP A 179 8.82 -18.60 2.07
CA ASP A 179 9.21 -18.22 3.44
C ASP A 179 8.01 -18.26 4.41
N HIS A 180 6.78 -18.15 3.89
CA HIS A 180 5.53 -18.14 4.64
C HIS A 180 4.56 -19.27 4.24
N GLN A 181 5.10 -20.44 3.88
CA GLN A 181 4.29 -21.61 3.49
C GLN A 181 3.20 -21.91 4.52
N GLY A 182 1.96 -22.09 4.04
CA GLY A 182 0.77 -22.33 4.88
C GLY A 182 0.19 -21.07 5.54
N ARG A 183 0.79 -19.89 5.33
CA ARG A 183 0.28 -18.60 5.83
C ARG A 183 -0.05 -17.59 4.73
N ILE A 184 0.28 -17.87 3.48
CA ILE A 184 -0.12 -17.07 2.33
C ILE A 184 -0.74 -17.96 1.26
N PHE A 185 -1.89 -17.53 0.75
CA PHE A 185 -2.63 -18.21 -0.31
C PHE A 185 -3.03 -17.18 -1.36
N VAL A 186 -2.61 -17.40 -2.61
CA VAL A 186 -2.92 -16.49 -3.73
C VAL A 186 -3.94 -17.16 -4.63
N HIS A 187 -5.05 -16.47 -4.86
CA HIS A 187 -6.19 -16.93 -5.64
C HIS A 187 -6.35 -16.07 -6.89
N ILE A 188 -6.58 -16.74 -8.03
CA ILE A 188 -6.89 -16.05 -9.28
C ILE A 188 -8.40 -16.02 -9.46
N GLY A 189 -8.96 -14.82 -9.55
CA GLY A 189 -10.38 -14.64 -9.82
C GLY A 189 -10.97 -13.36 -9.23
N ASP A 190 -12.29 -13.27 -9.35
CA ASP A 190 -13.07 -12.15 -8.84
C ASP A 190 -13.00 -12.08 -7.31
N ALA A 191 -12.35 -11.02 -6.82
CA ALA A 191 -12.14 -10.77 -5.40
C ALA A 191 -13.45 -10.54 -4.63
N LEU A 192 -14.52 -10.07 -5.28
CA LEU A 192 -15.83 -9.88 -4.62
C LEU A 192 -16.55 -11.20 -4.34
N LYS A 193 -16.02 -12.32 -4.84
CA LYS A 193 -16.46 -13.69 -4.52
C LYS A 193 -15.56 -14.37 -3.47
N ALA A 194 -14.58 -13.64 -2.92
CA ALA A 194 -13.71 -14.17 -1.89
C ALA A 194 -14.51 -14.61 -0.65
N SER A 195 -14.11 -15.74 -0.08
CA SER A 195 -14.73 -16.28 1.14
C SER A 195 -13.72 -17.09 1.93
N ALA A 196 -13.95 -17.19 3.23
CA ALA A 196 -13.20 -18.06 4.13
C ALA A 196 -14.19 -18.89 4.95
N ARG A 197 -13.83 -20.13 5.28
CA ARG A 197 -14.72 -21.12 5.94
C ARG A 197 -15.47 -20.56 7.16
N ASP A 198 -14.75 -19.83 8.02
CA ASP A 198 -15.30 -19.23 9.24
C ASP A 198 -15.40 -17.70 9.15
N GLY A 199 -15.35 -17.15 7.93
CA GLY A 199 -15.23 -15.71 7.66
C GLY A 199 -13.81 -15.15 7.89
N PHE A 200 -13.59 -13.95 7.37
CA PHE A 200 -12.33 -13.22 7.53
C PHE A 200 -12.28 -12.46 8.86
N ALA A 201 -11.11 -12.46 9.50
CA ALA A 201 -10.85 -11.60 10.65
C ALA A 201 -10.73 -10.13 10.25
N GLY A 202 -10.12 -9.87 9.11
CA GLY A 202 -10.06 -8.55 8.50
C GLY A 202 -9.98 -8.68 6.99
N VAL A 203 -10.39 -7.65 6.27
CA VAL A 203 -10.30 -7.63 4.80
C VAL A 203 -9.76 -6.27 4.36
N LEU A 204 -8.68 -6.31 3.60
CA LEU A 204 -8.14 -5.18 2.85
C LEU A 204 -8.81 -5.15 1.48
N VAL A 205 -9.30 -3.99 1.05
CA VAL A 205 -9.95 -3.81 -0.25
C VAL A 205 -9.19 -2.74 -1.03
N ASP A 206 -8.64 -3.12 -2.17
CA ASP A 206 -7.82 -2.30 -3.06
C ASP A 206 -8.16 -2.61 -4.52
N LEU A 207 -9.44 -2.43 -4.87
CA LEU A 207 -10.00 -2.87 -6.15
C LEU A 207 -10.10 -1.70 -7.13
N PHE A 208 -9.12 -1.63 -8.03
CA PHE A 208 -9.06 -0.63 -9.09
C PHE A 208 -9.07 -1.28 -10.47
N SER A 209 -9.73 -0.63 -11.42
CA SER A 209 -9.67 -0.98 -12.84
C SER A 209 -9.79 0.28 -13.68
N LYS A 210 -8.96 0.37 -14.73
CA LYS A 210 -8.93 1.52 -15.66
C LYS A 210 -8.69 2.85 -14.93
N GLY A 211 -7.85 2.81 -13.89
CA GLY A 211 -7.49 3.99 -13.09
C GLY A 211 -8.64 4.55 -12.24
N ARG A 212 -9.53 3.71 -11.72
CA ARG A 212 -10.57 4.11 -10.76
C ARG A 212 -11.03 2.92 -9.95
N LEU A 213 -11.74 3.17 -8.85
CA LEU A 213 -12.42 2.13 -8.10
C LEU A 213 -13.38 1.35 -9.01
N VAL A 214 -13.48 0.04 -8.79
CA VAL A 214 -14.44 -0.79 -9.52
C VAL A 214 -15.88 -0.38 -9.15
N PRO A 215 -16.80 -0.30 -10.13
CA PRO A 215 -18.11 0.30 -9.92
C PRO A 215 -18.98 -0.41 -8.88
N GLU A 216 -18.74 -1.70 -8.65
CA GLU A 216 -19.41 -2.53 -7.66
C GLU A 216 -19.26 -2.00 -6.23
N LEU A 217 -18.20 -1.21 -5.95
CA LEU A 217 -17.96 -0.60 -4.64
C LEU A 217 -18.88 0.60 -4.36
N GLN A 218 -19.59 1.13 -5.37
CA GLN A 218 -20.62 2.16 -5.19
C GLN A 218 -22.00 1.55 -4.90
N ASP A 219 -22.13 0.22 -4.84
CA ASP A 219 -23.38 -0.47 -4.48
C ASP A 219 -23.35 -0.90 -3.00
N PRO A 220 -24.24 -0.37 -2.14
CA PRO A 220 -24.40 -0.79 -0.74
C PRO A 220 -24.48 -2.31 -0.56
N ARG A 221 -25.11 -3.03 -1.50
CA ARG A 221 -25.25 -4.49 -1.42
C ARG A 221 -23.91 -5.22 -1.47
N THR A 222 -22.90 -4.63 -2.10
CA THR A 222 -21.54 -5.17 -2.09
C THR A 222 -20.96 -5.14 -0.68
N TRP A 223 -21.12 -4.02 0.02
CA TRP A 223 -20.67 -3.88 1.40
C TRP A 223 -21.43 -4.78 2.37
N GLU A 224 -22.73 -4.98 2.17
CA GLU A 224 -23.51 -5.97 2.93
C GLU A 224 -22.97 -7.40 2.77
N ARG A 225 -22.62 -7.80 1.54
CA ARG A 225 -22.04 -9.13 1.27
C ARG A 225 -20.67 -9.27 1.93
N LEU A 226 -19.80 -8.26 1.80
CA LEU A 226 -18.49 -8.27 2.43
C LEU A 226 -18.60 -8.33 3.97
N ARG A 227 -19.52 -7.56 4.56
CA ARG A 227 -19.81 -7.60 6.01
C ARG A 227 -20.25 -8.98 6.48
N LYS A 228 -21.12 -9.67 5.71
CA LYS A 228 -21.55 -11.05 6.01
C LYS A 228 -20.41 -12.07 5.96
N GLY A 229 -19.35 -11.79 5.19
CA GLY A 229 -18.15 -12.61 5.11
C GLY A 229 -17.15 -12.42 6.26
N LEU A 230 -17.41 -11.51 7.21
CA LEU A 230 -16.53 -11.25 8.35
C LEU A 230 -16.87 -12.11 9.56
N ARG A 231 -15.85 -12.44 10.34
CA ARG A 231 -15.99 -12.94 11.70
C ARG A 231 -16.62 -11.88 12.59
N ARG A 232 -17.18 -12.30 13.73
CA ARG A 232 -17.61 -11.37 14.77
C ARG A 232 -16.43 -10.50 15.24
N GLY A 233 -16.59 -9.18 15.13
CA GLY A 233 -15.53 -8.20 15.42
C GLY A 233 -14.54 -7.97 14.28
N GLY A 234 -14.73 -8.62 13.14
CA GLY A 234 -13.91 -8.39 11.95
C GLY A 234 -14.18 -7.03 11.32
N ARG A 235 -13.19 -6.53 10.55
CA ARG A 235 -13.21 -5.18 9.98
C ARG A 235 -12.77 -5.17 8.52
N LEU A 236 -13.29 -4.21 7.76
CA LEU A 236 -12.82 -3.84 6.43
C LEU A 236 -11.91 -2.61 6.56
N MET A 237 -10.81 -2.62 5.82
CA MET A 237 -10.02 -1.42 5.52
C MET A 237 -9.91 -1.28 4.01
N VAL A 238 -10.36 -0.15 3.48
CA VAL A 238 -10.59 0.04 2.05
C VAL A 238 -9.75 1.21 1.58
N ASN A 239 -8.96 1.02 0.53
CA ASN A 239 -8.44 2.14 -0.26
C ASN A 239 -9.60 2.66 -1.11
N VAL A 240 -10.11 3.85 -0.79
CA VAL A 240 -11.21 4.49 -1.53
C VAL A 240 -10.70 5.49 -2.58
N GLY A 241 -9.39 5.48 -2.85
CA GLY A 241 -8.76 6.36 -3.83
C GLY A 241 -8.82 7.83 -3.44
N GLY A 242 -8.83 8.71 -4.43
CA GLY A 242 -8.95 10.15 -4.26
C GLY A 242 -8.83 10.90 -5.59
N SER A 243 -8.58 12.21 -5.52
CA SER A 243 -8.55 13.10 -6.69
C SER A 243 -7.45 12.81 -7.72
N CYS A 244 -6.43 12.06 -7.32
CA CYS A 244 -5.18 11.86 -8.07
C CYS A 244 -5.12 10.55 -8.87
N VAL A 245 -6.21 9.77 -8.90
CA VAL A 245 -6.26 8.59 -9.77
C VAL A 245 -6.66 9.04 -11.17
N GLU A 246 -5.69 9.06 -12.08
CA GLU A 246 -5.94 9.35 -13.49
C GLU A 246 -6.77 8.20 -14.09
N ALA A 247 -8.05 8.48 -14.35
CA ALA A 247 -8.95 7.51 -15.00
C ALA A 247 -8.69 7.45 -16.51
N GLU A 248 -8.87 6.28 -17.12
CA GLU A 248 -8.81 6.14 -18.58
C GLU A 248 -9.91 6.96 -19.30
N ASP A 249 -11.04 7.18 -18.61
CA ASP A 249 -12.17 7.93 -19.10
C ASP A 249 -12.34 9.20 -18.26
N LYS A 250 -12.12 10.37 -18.87
CA LYS A 250 -12.18 11.69 -18.22
C LYS A 250 -13.60 12.11 -17.84
N ASN A 251 -14.63 11.34 -18.21
CA ASN A 251 -16.03 11.69 -18.02
C ASN A 251 -16.54 11.52 -16.57
N ARG A 252 -15.77 10.88 -15.67
CA ARG A 252 -16.12 10.81 -14.23
C ARG A 252 -14.90 11.10 -13.35
N ASP A 253 -15.06 12.08 -12.48
CA ASP A 253 -14.05 12.51 -11.50
C ASP A 253 -13.79 11.42 -10.45
N GLY A 254 -12.52 11.09 -10.20
CA GLY A 254 -12.10 10.12 -9.18
C GLY A 254 -12.57 10.52 -7.77
N ARG A 255 -12.69 11.83 -7.50
CA ARG A 255 -13.27 12.32 -6.25
C ARG A 255 -14.76 11.98 -6.12
N ALA A 256 -15.54 12.15 -7.17
CA ALA A 256 -16.96 11.80 -7.15
C ALA A 256 -17.15 10.30 -6.90
N ILE A 257 -16.35 9.45 -7.55
CA ILE A 257 -16.38 8.00 -7.33
C ILE A 257 -16.01 7.64 -5.89
N MET A 258 -14.99 8.28 -5.32
CA MET A 258 -14.62 8.12 -3.90
C MET A 258 -15.79 8.51 -2.98
N GLU A 259 -16.43 9.66 -3.23
CA GLU A 259 -17.55 10.15 -2.43
C GLU A 259 -18.78 9.21 -2.52
N GLU A 260 -19.13 8.75 -3.73
CA GLU A 260 -20.20 7.75 -3.95
C GLU A 260 -19.89 6.41 -3.26
N THR A 261 -18.62 5.97 -3.28
CA THR A 261 -18.18 4.76 -2.59
C THR A 261 -18.31 4.90 -1.08
N LEU A 262 -17.89 6.03 -0.52
CA LEU A 262 -18.01 6.33 0.89
C LEU A 262 -19.48 6.44 1.34
N GLU A 263 -20.35 6.98 0.49
CA GLU A 263 -21.81 7.01 0.73
C GLU A 263 -22.38 5.59 0.81
N ALA A 264 -22.06 4.74 -0.17
CA ALA A 264 -22.50 3.35 -0.18
C ALA A 264 -22.03 2.56 1.04
N MET A 265 -20.81 2.84 1.52
CA MET A 265 -20.31 2.28 2.79
C MET A 265 -21.10 2.82 3.98
N ARG A 266 -21.39 4.13 4.03
CA ARG A 266 -22.11 4.78 5.12
C ARG A 266 -23.53 4.24 5.27
N GLU A 267 -24.21 3.92 4.17
CA GLU A 267 -25.53 3.29 4.20
C GLU A 267 -25.53 1.93 4.95
N VAL A 268 -24.41 1.19 4.91
CA VAL A 268 -24.30 -0.15 5.51
C VAL A 268 -23.68 -0.13 6.92
N PHE A 269 -22.70 0.74 7.14
CA PHE A 269 -21.91 0.79 8.38
C PHE A 269 -22.28 1.96 9.31
N GLY A 270 -23.03 2.95 8.83
CA GLY A 270 -23.49 4.10 9.61
C GLY A 270 -22.33 4.87 10.24
N GLU A 271 -22.48 5.21 11.53
CA GLU A 271 -21.50 5.95 12.32
C GLU A 271 -20.22 5.15 12.63
N GLU A 272 -20.22 3.83 12.39
CA GLU A 272 -19.06 2.97 12.56
C GLU A 272 -18.11 3.01 11.34
N LEU A 273 -18.09 4.12 10.60
CA LEU A 273 -17.21 4.35 9.46
C LEU A 273 -16.24 5.50 9.73
N GLN A 274 -14.94 5.18 9.67
CA GLN A 274 -13.85 6.12 9.86
C GLN A 274 -13.12 6.33 8.53
N VAL A 275 -12.62 7.53 8.29
CA VAL A 275 -11.87 7.92 7.10
C VAL A 275 -10.52 8.49 7.51
N LEU A 276 -9.49 8.12 6.76
CA LEU A 276 -8.15 8.68 6.86
C LEU A 276 -7.78 9.24 5.48
N ARG A 277 -7.27 10.47 5.44
CA ARG A 277 -6.79 11.10 4.20
C ARG A 277 -5.29 11.32 4.29
N LEU A 278 -4.53 10.82 3.31
CA LEU A 278 -3.09 11.00 3.21
C LEU A 278 -2.79 12.05 2.14
N GLY A 279 -2.26 13.22 2.52
CA GLY A 279 -1.80 14.22 1.55
C GLY A 279 -1.91 15.66 2.04
N ASN A 280 -1.37 16.59 1.23
CA ASN A 280 -1.48 18.03 1.41
C ASN A 280 -2.19 18.62 0.18
N ARG A 281 -3.52 18.60 0.16
CA ARG A 281 -4.41 19.39 -0.73
C ARG A 281 -4.37 19.15 -2.25
N GLU A 282 -3.38 18.47 -2.83
CA GLU A 282 -3.33 18.16 -4.28
C GLU A 282 -3.30 16.66 -4.61
N ASP A 283 -2.93 15.77 -3.66
CA ASP A 283 -2.81 14.32 -3.90
C ASP A 283 -3.25 13.47 -2.69
N ASP A 284 -4.56 13.26 -2.53
CA ASP A 284 -5.09 12.57 -1.35
C ASP A 284 -5.44 11.10 -1.61
N SER A 285 -4.61 10.13 -1.22
CA SER A 285 -5.10 8.74 -1.07
C SER A 285 -5.96 8.68 0.20
N SER A 286 -7.23 8.32 0.07
CA SER A 286 -8.15 8.19 1.18
C SER A 286 -8.42 6.72 1.49
N LEU A 287 -8.48 6.38 2.77
CA LEU A 287 -8.84 5.06 3.25
C LEU A 287 -10.06 5.14 4.15
N ALA A 288 -10.88 4.09 4.10
CA ALA A 288 -12.01 3.89 4.99
C ALA A 288 -11.78 2.67 5.90
N LEU A 289 -12.21 2.75 7.16
CA LEU A 289 -12.12 1.69 8.16
C LEU A 289 -13.50 1.50 8.81
N THR A 290 -13.97 0.26 8.85
CA THR A 290 -15.25 -0.07 9.49
C THR A 290 -15.10 -0.47 10.96
N GLY A 291 -16.19 -0.34 11.70
CA GLY A 291 -16.30 -0.65 13.11
C GLY A 291 -15.97 0.56 13.99
N ARG A 292 -16.36 0.48 15.25
CA ARG A 292 -16.11 1.54 16.25
C ARG A 292 -14.63 1.89 16.35
N MET A 293 -14.33 3.16 16.63
CA MET A 293 -12.96 3.60 16.87
C MET A 293 -12.33 2.74 17.98
N PRO A 294 -11.16 2.11 17.72
CA PRO A 294 -10.44 1.35 18.74
C PRO A 294 -9.94 2.26 19.87
N ASP A 295 -9.63 1.68 21.02
CA ASP A 295 -8.81 2.35 22.03
C ASP A 295 -7.44 2.70 21.42
N LEU A 296 -7.12 3.99 21.35
CA LEU A 296 -5.95 4.47 20.60
C LEU A 296 -4.64 4.02 21.22
N ASP A 297 -4.57 3.93 22.55
CA ASP A 297 -3.36 3.52 23.25
C ASP A 297 -3.10 2.02 23.07
N ALA A 298 -4.14 1.19 23.20
CA ALA A 298 -4.08 -0.23 22.91
C ALA A 298 -3.74 -0.51 21.43
N TRP A 299 -4.34 0.25 20.51
CA TRP A 299 -4.03 0.14 19.08
C TRP A 299 -2.54 0.46 18.83
N LYS A 300 -2.06 1.61 19.31
CA LYS A 300 -0.64 2.01 19.18
C LYS A 300 0.31 1.04 19.86
N ALA A 301 -0.07 0.43 20.98
CA ALA A 301 0.73 -0.57 21.67
C ALA A 301 0.95 -1.84 20.81
N GLY A 302 -0.06 -2.23 20.02
CA GLY A 302 0.02 -3.35 19.08
C GLY A 302 0.71 -3.02 17.74
N LEU A 303 1.06 -1.76 17.49
CA LEU A 303 1.69 -1.32 16.24
C LEU A 303 3.22 -1.18 16.38
N PRO A 304 3.98 -1.55 15.33
CA PRO A 304 5.36 -1.11 15.16
C PRO A 304 5.47 0.42 15.32
N LYS A 305 6.54 0.90 15.95
CA LYS A 305 6.73 2.33 16.27
C LYS A 305 6.55 3.23 15.04
N SER A 306 7.01 2.78 13.88
CA SER A 306 6.91 3.49 12.59
C SER A 306 5.48 3.67 12.07
N LEU A 307 4.52 2.85 12.52
CA LEU A 307 3.13 2.89 12.06
C LEU A 307 2.17 3.58 13.04
N ARG A 308 2.63 3.88 14.26
CA ARG A 308 1.77 4.44 15.33
C ARG A 308 1.13 5.78 14.97
N CYS A 309 1.78 6.58 14.13
CA CYS A 309 1.24 7.88 13.71
C CYS A 309 -0.06 7.75 12.92
N TYR A 310 -0.26 6.65 12.17
CA TYR A 310 -1.47 6.47 11.36
C TYR A 310 -2.72 6.27 12.22
N ALA A 311 -2.59 5.72 13.43
CA ALA A 311 -3.72 5.56 14.35
C ALA A 311 -4.36 6.92 14.71
N ASP A 312 -3.55 7.98 14.79
CA ASP A 312 -4.01 9.35 15.11
C ASP A 312 -4.67 10.08 13.94
N MET A 313 -4.66 9.50 12.75
CA MET A 313 -5.12 10.16 11.52
C MET A 313 -6.56 9.80 11.14
N TRP A 314 -7.17 8.81 11.78
CA TRP A 314 -8.55 8.39 11.50
C TRP A 314 -9.57 9.35 12.11
N ARG A 315 -10.60 9.69 11.34
CA ARG A 315 -11.71 10.57 11.75
C ARG A 315 -13.06 9.94 11.35
N PRO A 316 -14.16 10.18 12.09
CA PRO A 316 -15.48 9.78 11.63
C PRO A 316 -15.80 10.42 10.27
N ILE A 317 -16.52 9.72 9.39
CA ILE A 317 -16.84 10.24 8.04
C ILE A 317 -17.59 11.60 8.03
N GLY A 318 -18.27 11.95 9.13
CA GLY A 318 -18.99 13.23 9.30
C GLY A 318 -18.34 14.22 10.27
N GLY A 319 -17.10 13.99 10.70
CA GLY A 319 -16.38 14.80 11.69
C GLY A 319 -15.11 15.48 11.16
#